data_AF-A0A7Y4SUR8-F1
#
_entry.id   AF-A0A7Y4SUR8-F1
#
_cell.length_a   1.000
_cell.length_b   1.000
_cell.length_c   1.000
_cell.angle_alpha   90.00
_cell.angle_beta   90.00
_cell.angle_gamma   90.00
#
_symmetry.space_group_name_H-M   'P 1'
#
loop_
_entity.id
_entity.type
_entity.pdbx_description
1 polymer ?
#
loop_
_entity_poly.entity_id
_entity_poly.type
_entity_poly.pdbx_seq_one_letter_code
_entity_poly.pdbx_strand_id
1 'polypeptide(L)'
;MRWRTRAAGVVAVTFVASLASAQFRGGRGLDEHIASPEAYDAKFHYCRAVYRPNLRGDGGNWLTDYPLADIDLSVRLSELTKINVAFDGPHQPRHLIVELTSDELSHQCPIIIMQEVGRLLFSSEDAEHLRNYLLKGGFLWVDDFWGSYAWNVWQTEIRKVFPAAEYPIVDLEASHPLYHTMFDLDGVPQIPGIGTWLGSGQTSERGTDSAQVHSRAIVDRYGRIMVFMTHNTDVSDSWEREGEDPEYFNRFSVDGYRVAVNVMLYAMTH
;
A
#
# COMPACT_ATOMS: atom_id res chain seq x y z
N MET A 1 48.31 11.94 -39.60
CA MET A 1 48.01 13.29 -39.04
C MET A 1 46.80 13.83 -39.78
N ARG A 2 45.61 14.09 -39.22
CA ARG A 2 45.13 14.28 -37.84
C ARG A 2 43.65 13.86 -37.81
N TRP A 3 43.26 13.07 -36.81
CA TRP A 3 41.85 12.86 -36.43
C TRP A 3 41.26 14.16 -35.86
N ARG A 4 40.01 14.46 -36.19
CA ARG A 4 39.18 15.43 -35.44
C ARG A 4 37.86 14.76 -35.09
N THR A 5 37.78 14.27 -33.87
CA THR A 5 36.54 13.89 -33.18
C THR A 5 35.72 15.15 -32.88
N ARG A 6 34.41 15.11 -33.14
CA ARG A 6 33.44 16.06 -32.57
C ARG A 6 32.49 15.26 -31.70
N ALA A 7 32.55 15.55 -30.40
CA ALA A 7 31.69 14.98 -29.38
C ALA A 7 30.25 15.47 -29.55
N ALA A 8 29.30 14.54 -29.53
CA ALA A 8 27.88 14.84 -29.36
C ALA A 8 27.62 15.10 -27.87
N GLY A 9 27.07 16.27 -27.56
CA GLY A 9 26.65 16.62 -26.21
C GLY A 9 25.35 15.89 -25.85
N VAL A 10 25.37 15.15 -24.75
CA VAL A 10 24.19 14.58 -24.10
C VAL A 10 23.50 15.71 -23.35
N VAL A 11 22.31 16.10 -23.80
CA VAL A 11 21.39 16.92 -23.02
C VAL A 11 20.71 15.97 -22.04
N ALA A 12 21.16 16.02 -20.78
CA ALA A 12 20.63 15.22 -19.71
C ALA A 12 19.19 15.67 -19.37
N VAL A 13 18.28 14.70 -19.38
CA VAL A 13 16.90 14.79 -18.90
C VAL A 13 16.92 15.07 -17.40
N THR A 14 16.79 16.34 -17.00
CA THR A 14 16.73 16.80 -15.61
C THR A 14 15.37 17.39 -15.23
N PHE A 15 14.32 17.16 -16.03
CA PHE A 15 13.01 17.79 -15.81
C PHE A 15 12.03 16.97 -14.94
N VAL A 16 12.26 15.67 -14.73
CA VAL A 16 11.34 14.84 -13.91
C VAL A 16 11.63 14.99 -12.40
N ALA A 17 12.90 15.11 -12.01
CA ALA A 17 13.30 15.25 -10.61
C ALA A 17 12.81 16.57 -9.94
N SER A 18 12.49 17.60 -10.73
CA SER A 18 12.06 18.91 -10.20
C SER A 18 10.62 18.95 -9.68
N LEU A 19 9.74 18.03 -10.10
CA LEU A 19 8.35 17.99 -9.63
C LEU A 19 8.22 17.20 -8.33
N ALA A 20 8.85 16.02 -8.24
CA ALA A 20 8.92 15.25 -7.00
C ALA A 20 9.59 16.05 -5.86
N SER A 21 10.68 16.76 -6.15
CA SER A 21 11.36 17.61 -5.15
C SER A 21 10.59 18.87 -4.76
N ALA A 22 9.58 19.28 -5.54
CA ALA A 22 8.71 20.40 -5.18
C ALA A 22 7.61 20.00 -4.18
N GLN A 23 7.14 18.75 -4.20
CA GLN A 23 6.22 18.21 -3.19
C GLN A 23 6.89 18.07 -1.81
N PHE A 24 8.21 17.83 -1.77
CA PHE A 24 9.00 17.78 -0.54
C PHE A 24 9.34 19.16 0.07
N ARG A 25 9.04 20.28 -0.59
CA ARG A 25 9.41 21.62 -0.09
C ARG A 25 8.54 22.17 1.04
N GLY A 26 7.51 21.44 1.47
CA GLY A 26 6.67 21.77 2.62
C GLY A 26 6.37 20.58 3.56
N GLY A 27 7.04 19.44 3.36
CA GLY A 27 6.78 18.22 4.12
C GLY A 27 7.31 18.30 5.55
N ARG A 28 6.43 18.02 6.50
CA ARG A 28 6.77 17.69 7.90
C ARG A 28 7.68 16.46 7.94
N GLY A 29 8.57 16.37 8.92
CA GLY A 29 9.47 15.21 9.07
C GLY A 29 8.69 13.93 9.38
N LEU A 30 9.30 12.75 9.18
CA LEU A 30 8.67 11.46 9.55
C LEU A 30 8.19 11.45 11.01
N ASP A 31 8.95 12.07 11.90
CA ASP A 31 8.66 12.16 13.34
C ASP A 31 7.32 12.81 13.64
N GLU A 32 6.85 13.73 12.79
CA GLU A 32 5.57 14.42 12.99
C GLU A 32 4.36 13.54 12.66
N HIS A 33 4.59 12.41 11.99
CA HIS A 33 3.56 11.45 11.61
C HIS A 33 3.60 10.18 12.46
N ILE A 34 4.56 10.02 13.37
CA ILE A 34 4.60 8.87 14.27
C ILE A 34 3.37 8.90 15.18
N ALA A 35 2.65 7.79 15.24
CA ALA A 35 1.50 7.64 16.12
C ALA A 35 1.92 7.86 17.58
N SER A 36 1.23 8.76 18.27
CA SER A 36 1.46 9.06 19.68
C SER A 36 0.12 9.03 20.44
N PRO A 37 0.09 8.76 21.75
CA PRO A 37 -1.15 8.70 22.52
C PRO A 37 -2.08 9.91 22.34
N GLU A 38 -1.50 11.10 22.11
CA GLU A 38 -2.21 12.37 21.92
C GLU A 38 -2.86 12.51 20.53
N ALA A 39 -2.50 11.65 19.57
CA ALA A 39 -3.02 11.71 18.21
C ALA A 39 -4.46 11.15 18.08
N TYR A 40 -4.96 10.40 19.08
CA TYR A 40 -6.32 9.86 19.06
C TYR A 40 -7.38 10.96 19.14
N ASP A 41 -8.13 11.17 18.06
CA ASP A 41 -9.22 12.15 17.99
C ASP A 41 -10.57 11.56 17.51
N ALA A 42 -10.69 10.23 17.56
CA ALA A 42 -11.84 9.44 17.09
C ALA A 42 -12.19 9.66 15.61
N LYS A 43 -11.23 10.11 14.80
CA LYS A 43 -11.32 10.18 13.34
C LYS A 43 -10.51 9.06 12.70
N PHE A 44 -10.75 8.87 11.41
CA PHE A 44 -9.95 7.98 10.60
C PHE A 44 -8.60 8.63 10.27
N HIS A 45 -7.55 7.84 10.44
CA HIS A 45 -6.20 8.11 10.00
C HIS A 45 -5.77 6.98 9.05
N TYR A 46 -5.14 7.33 7.93
CA TYR A 46 -4.39 6.32 7.18
C TYR A 46 -3.21 5.89 8.05
N CYS A 47 -3.17 4.61 8.44
CA CYS A 47 -2.09 4.09 9.26
C CYS A 47 -1.14 3.22 8.43
N ARG A 48 0.07 3.72 8.20
CA ARG A 48 1.16 3.00 7.57
C ARG A 48 1.93 2.23 8.63
N ALA A 49 1.95 0.90 8.52
CA ALA A 49 2.70 0.08 9.46
C ALA A 49 4.18 -0.01 9.07
N VAL A 50 5.05 0.30 10.03
CA VAL A 50 6.50 0.17 9.90
C VAL A 50 6.91 -1.26 10.13
N TYR A 51 7.82 -1.75 9.30
CA TYR A 51 8.48 -3.03 9.51
C TYR A 51 9.97 -2.93 9.22
N ARG A 52 10.75 -3.85 9.80
CA ARG A 52 12.18 -3.95 9.52
C ARG A 52 12.42 -4.57 8.14
N PRO A 53 13.21 -3.93 7.25
CA PRO A 53 13.47 -4.49 5.94
C PRO A 53 14.49 -5.64 5.99
N ASN A 54 14.19 -6.73 5.28
CA ASN A 54 15.14 -7.75 4.88
C ASN A 54 16.05 -7.18 3.80
N LEU A 55 17.35 -7.05 4.07
CA LEU A 55 18.32 -6.54 3.08
C LEU A 55 18.46 -7.43 1.84
N ARG A 56 17.98 -8.67 1.92
CA ARG A 56 17.94 -9.62 0.79
C ARG A 56 16.54 -9.74 0.16
N GLY A 57 15.55 -8.98 0.62
CA GLY A 57 14.20 -9.01 0.05
C GLY A 57 14.13 -8.37 -1.35
N ASP A 58 12.94 -8.43 -1.95
CA ASP A 58 12.64 -7.77 -3.23
C ASP A 58 11.89 -6.46 -3.00
N GLY A 59 12.01 -5.54 -3.94
CA GLY A 59 11.30 -4.27 -3.93
C GLY A 59 11.84 -3.20 -2.98
N GLY A 60 11.02 -2.18 -2.78
CA GLY A 60 11.21 -1.02 -1.91
C GLY A 60 11.14 -1.39 -0.42
N ASN A 61 10.43 -0.62 0.39
CA ASN A 61 10.20 -0.94 1.80
C ASN A 61 8.91 -0.26 2.28
N TRP A 62 8.65 -0.23 3.58
CA TRP A 62 7.45 0.43 4.12
C TRP A 62 7.33 1.92 3.74
N LEU A 63 8.41 2.59 3.34
CA LEU A 63 8.41 3.97 2.83
C LEU A 63 7.95 4.10 1.37
N THR A 64 7.73 3.00 0.66
CA THR A 64 7.21 3.05 -0.71
C THR A 64 5.85 3.75 -0.73
N ASP A 65 5.69 4.63 -1.71
CA ASP A 65 4.58 5.56 -1.94
C ASP A 65 4.33 6.62 -0.86
N TYR A 66 5.14 6.63 0.19
CA TYR A 66 5.03 7.64 1.24
C TYR A 66 5.60 8.99 0.78
N PRO A 67 4.95 10.13 1.09
CA PRO A 67 3.67 10.26 1.81
C PRO A 67 2.46 10.39 0.90
N LEU A 68 2.65 10.43 -0.43
CA LEU A 68 1.59 10.80 -1.37
C LEU A 68 0.43 9.79 -1.33
N ALA A 69 0.72 8.49 -1.27
CA ALA A 69 -0.32 7.49 -1.13
C ALA A 69 -1.19 7.69 0.13
N ASP A 70 -0.56 8.03 1.25
CA ASP A 70 -1.24 8.23 2.53
C ASP A 70 -2.14 9.47 2.49
N ILE A 71 -1.67 10.51 1.78
CA ILE A 71 -2.36 11.79 1.62
C ILE A 71 -3.53 11.65 0.65
N ASP A 72 -3.28 11.18 -0.57
CA ASP A 72 -4.25 11.22 -1.66
C ASP A 72 -5.41 10.26 -1.41
N LEU A 73 -5.15 9.07 -0.85
CA LEU A 73 -6.23 8.18 -0.42
C LEU A 73 -7.06 8.80 0.70
N SER A 74 -6.44 9.42 1.71
CA SER A 74 -7.17 10.06 2.82
C SER A 74 -8.07 11.19 2.33
N VAL A 75 -7.58 12.03 1.42
CA VAL A 75 -8.38 13.08 0.77
C VAL A 75 -9.54 12.44 0.03
N ARG A 76 -9.29 11.45 -0.83
CA ARG A 76 -10.33 10.84 -1.66
C ARG A 76 -11.38 10.09 -0.84
N LEU A 77 -10.99 9.42 0.25
CA LEU A 77 -11.95 8.81 1.18
C LEU A 77 -12.88 9.85 1.79
N SER A 78 -12.37 11.03 2.15
CA SER A 78 -13.19 12.12 2.71
C SER A 78 -14.17 12.72 1.69
N GLU A 79 -13.82 12.71 0.40
CA GLU A 79 -14.65 13.24 -0.68
C GLU A 79 -15.70 12.25 -1.16
N LEU A 80 -15.35 10.96 -1.23
CA LEU A 80 -16.22 9.92 -1.79
C LEU A 80 -17.13 9.26 -0.74
N THR A 81 -16.78 9.33 0.54
CA THR A 81 -17.48 8.59 1.60
C THR A 81 -17.96 9.48 2.74
N LYS A 82 -18.49 8.87 3.81
CA LYS A 82 -18.80 9.54 5.08
C LYS A 82 -17.78 9.25 6.18
N ILE A 83 -16.64 8.68 5.84
CA ILE A 83 -15.54 8.47 6.77
C ILE A 83 -15.07 9.84 7.24
N ASN A 84 -15.07 10.02 8.57
CA ASN A 84 -14.59 11.25 9.19
C ASN A 84 -13.07 11.19 9.27
N VAL A 85 -12.38 11.65 8.23
CA VAL A 85 -10.92 11.67 8.14
C VAL A 85 -10.33 12.85 8.93
N ALA A 86 -9.22 12.64 9.63
CA ALA A 86 -8.51 13.71 10.32
C ALA A 86 -7.74 14.60 9.35
N PHE A 87 -7.81 15.92 9.54
CA PHE A 87 -7.07 16.93 8.79
C PHE A 87 -6.47 17.97 9.72
N ASP A 88 -5.23 18.38 9.45
CA ASP A 88 -4.59 19.54 10.09
C ASP A 88 -4.83 20.85 9.31
N GLY A 89 -5.21 20.73 8.04
CA GLY A 89 -5.51 21.85 7.15
C GLY A 89 -6.14 21.37 5.83
N PRO A 90 -6.48 22.31 4.92
CA PRO A 90 -7.01 21.96 3.60
C PRO A 90 -6.05 21.03 2.84
N HIS A 91 -6.54 19.87 2.41
CA HIS A 91 -5.76 18.82 1.74
C HIS A 91 -4.51 18.35 2.51
N GLN A 92 -4.52 18.47 3.84
CA GLN A 92 -3.46 17.98 4.73
C GLN A 92 -4.05 16.98 5.72
N PRO A 93 -4.36 15.76 5.27
CA PRO A 93 -4.86 14.71 6.14
C PRO A 93 -3.78 14.31 7.15
N ARG A 94 -4.19 13.98 8.37
CA ARG A 94 -3.29 13.46 9.39
C ARG A 94 -3.15 11.95 9.22
N HIS A 95 -2.22 11.52 8.38
CA HIS A 95 -1.82 10.11 8.31
C HIS A 95 -0.80 9.79 9.41
N LEU A 96 -0.77 8.52 9.83
CA LEU A 96 0.03 8.02 10.94
C LEU A 96 0.99 6.93 10.46
N ILE A 97 2.21 6.99 10.98
CA ILE A 97 3.23 5.95 10.91
C ILE A 97 3.18 5.20 12.22
N VAL A 98 2.97 3.89 12.20
CA VAL A 98 2.78 3.10 13.40
C VAL A 98 3.71 1.88 13.43
N GLU A 99 4.40 1.68 14.56
CA GLU A 99 5.19 0.47 14.79
C GLU A 99 4.28 -0.67 15.25
N LEU A 100 4.62 -1.91 14.86
CA LEU A 100 3.77 -3.07 15.16
C LEU A 100 3.69 -3.41 16.64
N THR A 101 4.71 -3.05 17.40
CA THR A 101 4.83 -3.31 18.83
C THR A 101 4.32 -2.15 19.68
N SER A 102 3.83 -1.07 19.05
CA SER A 102 3.32 0.10 19.75
C SER A 102 1.88 -0.11 20.22
N ASP A 103 1.54 0.46 21.37
CA ASP A 103 0.16 0.41 21.91
C ASP A 103 -0.81 1.22 21.02
N GLU A 104 -0.30 2.24 20.34
CA GLU A 104 -1.05 3.10 19.42
C GLU A 104 -1.65 2.32 18.24
N LEU A 105 -1.01 1.23 17.81
CA LEU A 105 -1.56 0.32 16.79
C LEU A 105 -2.99 -0.10 17.12
N SER A 106 -3.21 -0.56 18.36
CA SER A 106 -4.53 -1.06 18.77
C SER A 106 -5.51 0.06 19.14
N HIS A 107 -5.01 1.23 19.53
CA HIS A 107 -5.85 2.33 20.00
C HIS A 107 -6.31 3.27 18.88
N GLN A 108 -5.54 3.39 17.80
CA GLN A 108 -5.73 4.45 16.80
C GLN A 108 -5.97 3.93 15.39
N CYS A 109 -5.51 2.71 15.09
CA CYS A 109 -5.46 2.20 13.72
C CYS A 109 -6.37 0.98 13.55
N PRO A 110 -7.67 1.14 13.25
CA PRO A 110 -8.53 -0.01 12.95
C PRO A 110 -8.09 -0.77 11.70
N ILE A 111 -7.39 -0.07 10.79
CA ILE A 111 -6.83 -0.59 9.55
C ILE A 111 -5.37 -0.15 9.50
N ILE A 112 -4.47 -1.07 9.13
CA ILE A 112 -3.08 -0.76 8.77
C ILE A 112 -2.77 -1.24 7.36
N ILE A 113 -1.88 -0.50 6.69
CA ILE A 113 -1.40 -0.82 5.34
C ILE A 113 0.12 -1.03 5.38
N MET A 114 0.59 -2.05 4.66
CA MET A 114 2.01 -2.29 4.42
C MET A 114 2.27 -2.41 2.92
N GLN A 115 3.25 -1.65 2.44
CA GLN A 115 3.77 -1.76 1.08
C GLN A 115 5.03 -2.61 1.03
N GLU A 116 5.31 -3.21 -0.14
CA GLU A 116 6.58 -3.88 -0.43
C GLU A 116 6.92 -5.02 0.53
N VAL A 117 5.91 -5.83 0.88
CA VAL A 117 6.07 -6.94 1.84
C VAL A 117 7.00 -8.06 1.34
N GLY A 118 7.44 -8.00 0.08
CA GLY A 118 8.57 -8.76 -0.45
C GLY A 118 9.91 -8.47 0.23
N ARG A 119 10.01 -7.35 0.98
CA ARG A 119 11.15 -6.98 1.82
C ARG A 119 10.88 -7.06 3.31
N LEU A 120 9.73 -7.57 3.73
CA LEU A 120 9.37 -7.58 5.15
C LEU A 120 10.19 -8.59 5.95
N LEU A 121 10.46 -8.26 7.23
CA LEU A 121 11.09 -9.18 8.17
C LEU A 121 10.62 -8.95 9.61
N PHE A 122 9.69 -9.77 10.07
CA PHE A 122 9.20 -9.78 11.44
C PHE A 122 10.22 -10.40 12.42
N SER A 123 10.39 -9.73 13.55
CA SER A 123 10.81 -10.35 14.80
C SER A 123 9.69 -11.23 15.39
N SER A 124 9.99 -12.00 16.43
CA SER A 124 8.94 -12.73 17.16
C SER A 124 7.95 -11.78 17.83
N GLU A 125 8.42 -10.63 18.28
CA GLU A 125 7.60 -9.62 18.95
C GLU A 125 6.64 -8.93 17.98
N ASP A 126 7.13 -8.54 16.79
CA ASP A 126 6.29 -7.99 15.71
C ASP A 126 5.16 -8.98 15.36
N ALA A 127 5.52 -10.26 15.20
CA ALA A 127 4.56 -11.29 14.80
C ALA A 127 3.49 -11.54 15.87
N GLU A 128 3.87 -11.53 17.15
CA GLU A 128 2.95 -11.70 18.28
C GLU A 128 1.98 -10.51 18.40
N HIS A 129 2.50 -9.28 18.33
CA HIS A 129 1.66 -8.07 18.43
C HIS A 129 0.71 -7.96 17.24
N LEU A 130 1.19 -8.20 16.02
CA LEU A 130 0.33 -8.21 14.84
C LEU A 130 -0.76 -9.28 14.94
N ARG A 131 -0.43 -10.48 15.45
CA ARG A 131 -1.43 -11.53 15.68
C ARG A 131 -2.50 -11.06 16.66
N ASN A 132 -2.10 -10.47 17.78
CA ASN A 132 -3.02 -9.97 18.80
C ASN A 132 -3.91 -8.84 18.28
N TYR A 133 -3.34 -7.91 17.51
CA TYR A 133 -4.07 -6.83 16.85
C TYR A 133 -5.16 -7.37 15.91
N LEU A 134 -4.80 -8.29 15.01
CA LEU A 134 -5.71 -8.86 14.02
C LEU A 134 -6.83 -9.70 14.66
N LEU A 135 -6.50 -10.48 15.70
CA LEU A 135 -7.48 -11.26 16.46
C LEU A 135 -8.45 -10.40 17.29
N LYS A 136 -8.05 -9.17 17.64
CA LYS A 136 -8.90 -8.19 18.35
C LYS A 136 -9.81 -7.38 17.43
N GLY A 137 -9.75 -7.60 16.11
CA GLY A 137 -10.59 -6.89 15.14
C GLY A 137 -9.83 -5.99 14.18
N GLY A 138 -8.51 -5.86 14.33
CA GLY A 138 -7.67 -5.14 13.38
C GLY A 138 -7.74 -5.74 11.96
N PHE A 139 -7.41 -4.91 10.98
CA PHE A 139 -7.36 -5.27 9.57
C PHE A 139 -6.01 -4.86 8.97
N LEU A 140 -5.34 -5.78 8.28
CA LEU A 140 -4.11 -5.51 7.56
C LEU A 140 -4.34 -5.63 6.05
N TRP A 141 -4.03 -4.57 5.30
CA TRP A 141 -3.90 -4.64 3.84
C TRP A 141 -2.41 -4.63 3.48
N VAL A 142 -1.96 -5.65 2.74
CA VAL A 142 -0.62 -5.67 2.12
C VAL A 142 -0.74 -5.54 0.61
N ASP A 143 0.11 -4.69 0.04
CA ASP A 143 0.08 -4.30 -1.37
C ASP A 143 1.51 -4.10 -1.90
N ASP A 144 1.63 -3.85 -3.21
CA ASP A 144 2.87 -3.60 -3.94
C ASP A 144 3.95 -4.67 -3.67
N PHE A 145 3.66 -5.91 -4.05
CA PHE A 145 4.65 -6.97 -4.00
C PHE A 145 4.44 -7.95 -5.14
N TRP A 146 5.55 -8.35 -5.76
CA TRP A 146 5.53 -8.92 -7.11
C TRP A 146 6.30 -10.22 -7.24
N GLY A 147 5.71 -11.15 -7.97
CA GLY A 147 6.32 -12.42 -8.36
C GLY A 147 6.46 -13.42 -7.22
N SER A 148 6.90 -14.61 -7.61
CA SER A 148 7.06 -15.76 -6.72
C SER A 148 8.03 -15.51 -5.58
N TYR A 149 9.06 -14.69 -5.78
CA TYR A 149 10.04 -14.37 -4.74
C TYR A 149 9.42 -13.56 -3.59
N ALA A 150 8.79 -12.42 -3.90
CA ALA A 150 8.17 -11.57 -2.90
C ALA A 150 7.03 -12.32 -2.19
N TRP A 151 6.25 -13.11 -2.94
CA TRP A 151 5.24 -14.00 -2.37
C TRP A 151 5.82 -14.96 -1.33
N ASN A 152 6.96 -15.60 -1.63
CA ASN A 152 7.60 -16.54 -0.70
C ASN A 152 8.13 -15.85 0.56
N VAL A 153 8.68 -14.63 0.45
CA VAL A 153 9.08 -13.83 1.61
C VAL A 153 7.87 -13.52 2.47
N TRP A 154 6.82 -12.94 1.87
CA TRP A 154 5.58 -12.63 2.58
C TRP A 154 4.98 -13.85 3.26
N GLN A 155 4.83 -14.96 2.55
CA GLN A 155 4.26 -16.19 3.09
C GLN A 155 5.07 -16.70 4.29
N THR A 156 6.41 -16.65 4.21
CA THR A 156 7.30 -17.06 5.32
C THR A 156 7.08 -16.19 6.55
N GLU A 157 6.95 -14.89 6.37
CA GLU A 157 6.81 -13.94 7.47
C GLU A 157 5.41 -13.96 8.09
N ILE A 158 4.35 -13.93 7.28
CA ILE A 158 2.98 -14.00 7.79
C ILE A 158 2.68 -15.33 8.50
N ARG A 159 3.43 -16.42 8.19
CA ARG A 159 3.31 -17.69 8.92
C ARG A 159 3.83 -17.64 10.36
N LYS A 160 4.65 -16.65 10.71
CA LYS A 160 5.03 -16.38 12.12
C LYS A 160 3.85 -15.82 12.90
N VAL A 161 3.00 -15.02 12.26
CA VAL A 161 1.77 -14.43 12.83
C VAL A 161 0.67 -15.50 12.89
N PHE A 162 0.45 -16.18 11.77
CA PHE A 162 -0.67 -17.10 11.55
C PHE A 162 -0.22 -18.41 10.91
N PRO A 163 -0.08 -19.49 11.70
CA PRO A 163 0.28 -20.82 11.21
C PRO A 163 -0.70 -21.34 10.15
N ALA A 164 -0.17 -21.89 9.06
CA ALA A 164 -0.95 -22.26 7.87
C ALA A 164 -2.05 -23.31 8.13
N ALA A 165 -1.87 -24.18 9.13
CA ALA A 165 -2.84 -25.22 9.46
C ALA A 165 -4.12 -24.67 10.10
N GLU A 166 -4.05 -23.52 10.77
CA GLU A 166 -5.18 -22.89 11.46
C GLU A 166 -5.75 -21.73 10.63
N TYR A 167 -4.87 -21.00 9.93
CA TYR A 167 -5.20 -19.79 9.17
C TYR A 167 -4.70 -19.93 7.73
N PRO A 168 -5.41 -20.70 6.88
CA PRO A 168 -5.03 -20.81 5.47
C PRO A 168 -5.10 -19.44 4.78
N ILE A 169 -4.27 -19.25 3.77
CA ILE A 169 -4.45 -18.15 2.83
C ILE A 169 -5.41 -18.67 1.76
N VAL A 170 -6.46 -17.91 1.48
CA VAL A 170 -7.49 -18.26 0.50
C VAL A 170 -7.56 -17.20 -0.59
N ASP A 171 -7.82 -17.59 -1.84
CA ASP A 171 -8.15 -16.64 -2.89
C ASP A 171 -9.58 -16.13 -2.68
N LEU A 172 -9.80 -14.84 -2.90
CA LEU A 172 -11.14 -14.26 -2.87
C LEU A 172 -11.78 -14.41 -4.24
N GLU A 173 -13.01 -14.94 -4.26
CA GLU A 173 -13.81 -15.02 -5.48
C GLU A 173 -14.37 -13.64 -5.87
N ALA A 174 -14.61 -13.41 -7.17
CA ALA A 174 -15.11 -12.14 -7.68
C ALA A 174 -16.43 -11.70 -7.03
N SER A 175 -17.27 -12.63 -6.57
CA SER A 175 -18.53 -12.32 -5.88
C SER A 175 -18.37 -11.92 -4.41
N HIS A 176 -17.15 -11.88 -3.87
CA HIS A 176 -16.92 -11.56 -2.46
C HIS A 176 -17.40 -10.12 -2.15
N PRO A 177 -18.09 -9.86 -1.02
CA PRO A 177 -18.67 -8.53 -0.73
C PRO A 177 -17.65 -7.38 -0.71
N LEU A 178 -16.37 -7.67 -0.45
CA LEU A 178 -15.27 -6.72 -0.57
C LEU A 178 -15.25 -6.05 -1.96
N TYR A 179 -15.58 -6.76 -3.05
CA TYR A 179 -15.62 -6.19 -4.40
C TYR A 179 -16.91 -5.46 -4.75
N HIS A 180 -17.89 -5.46 -3.85
CA HIS A 180 -19.25 -4.93 -4.07
C HIS A 180 -19.73 -4.04 -2.92
N THR A 181 -18.83 -3.49 -2.11
CA THR A 181 -19.19 -2.72 -0.90
C THR A 181 -19.77 -1.34 -1.26
N MET A 182 -19.09 -0.58 -2.11
CA MET A 182 -19.59 0.70 -2.62
C MET A 182 -19.59 0.75 -4.15
N PHE A 183 -18.54 0.22 -4.76
CA PHE A 183 -18.41 0.06 -6.20
C PHE A 183 -18.44 -1.43 -6.55
N ASP A 184 -18.89 -1.75 -7.75
CA ASP A 184 -18.76 -3.11 -8.30
C ASP A 184 -17.41 -3.29 -9.00
N LEU A 185 -16.70 -4.37 -8.68
CA LEU A 185 -15.43 -4.75 -9.28
C LEU A 185 -15.44 -6.25 -9.59
N ASP A 186 -14.79 -6.66 -10.68
CA ASP A 186 -14.62 -8.08 -11.03
C ASP A 186 -13.42 -8.72 -10.30
N GLY A 187 -12.75 -7.95 -9.43
CA GLY A 187 -11.52 -8.29 -8.74
C GLY A 187 -10.60 -7.08 -8.63
N VAL A 188 -9.35 -7.32 -8.25
CA VAL A 188 -8.32 -6.26 -8.20
C VAL A 188 -7.65 -6.16 -9.58
N PRO A 189 -7.59 -4.95 -10.20
CA PRO A 189 -6.92 -4.75 -11.48
C PRO A 189 -5.40 -4.89 -11.31
N GLN A 190 -4.69 -5.13 -12.42
CA GLN A 190 -3.23 -5.04 -12.40
C GLN A 190 -2.79 -3.60 -12.63
N ILE A 191 -2.31 -2.96 -11.57
CA ILE A 191 -1.75 -1.61 -11.62
C ILE A 191 -0.22 -1.73 -11.49
N PRO A 192 0.56 -1.28 -12.49
CA PRO A 192 2.01 -1.18 -12.39
C PRO A 192 2.43 0.12 -11.73
N GLY A 193 3.64 0.19 -11.20
CA GLY A 193 4.25 1.48 -10.87
C GLY A 193 4.36 2.35 -12.12
N ILE A 194 4.18 3.68 -11.98
CA ILE A 194 4.18 4.60 -13.13
C ILE A 194 5.45 4.51 -13.99
N GLY A 195 6.60 4.24 -13.37
CA GLY A 195 7.87 4.06 -14.06
C GLY A 195 7.86 2.86 -15.01
N THR A 196 7.25 1.75 -14.60
CA THR A 196 7.08 0.55 -15.42
C THR A 196 6.13 0.83 -16.58
N TRP A 197 5.01 1.52 -16.32
CA TRP A 197 4.04 1.91 -17.34
C TRP A 197 4.65 2.80 -18.41
N LEU A 198 5.27 3.91 -18.02
CA LEU A 198 5.86 4.87 -18.97
C LEU A 198 7.06 4.29 -19.73
N GLY A 199 7.80 3.36 -19.10
CA GLY A 199 8.95 2.72 -19.71
C GLY A 199 8.60 1.64 -20.73
N SER A 200 7.50 0.91 -20.54
CA SER A 200 7.22 -0.32 -21.30
C SER A 200 5.79 -0.48 -21.81
N GLY A 201 4.84 0.29 -21.27
CA GLY A 201 3.40 0.10 -21.50
C GLY A 201 2.87 -1.25 -20.98
N GLN A 202 3.61 -1.91 -20.08
CA GLN A 202 3.21 -3.17 -19.45
C GLN A 202 2.70 -2.92 -18.04
N THR A 203 1.83 -3.82 -17.58
CA THR A 203 1.28 -3.82 -16.22
C THR A 203 1.99 -4.81 -15.28
N SER A 204 2.74 -5.76 -15.85
CA SER A 204 3.45 -6.78 -15.09
C SER A 204 4.91 -6.40 -14.85
N GLU A 205 5.32 -6.23 -13.59
CA GLU A 205 6.67 -5.75 -13.24
C GLU A 205 7.75 -6.84 -13.16
N ARG A 206 7.36 -8.12 -13.14
CA ARG A 206 8.24 -9.29 -13.13
C ARG A 206 7.94 -10.23 -14.31
N GLY A 207 7.46 -9.66 -15.41
CA GLY A 207 7.21 -10.39 -16.66
C GLY A 207 6.18 -11.51 -16.49
N THR A 208 6.51 -12.74 -16.87
CA THR A 208 5.58 -13.86 -16.73
C THR A 208 5.31 -14.26 -15.28
N ASP A 209 6.23 -13.96 -14.36
CA ASP A 209 6.11 -14.34 -12.94
C ASP A 209 5.04 -13.50 -12.19
N SER A 210 4.72 -12.33 -12.72
CA SER A 210 3.66 -11.47 -12.20
C SER A 210 2.55 -11.18 -13.22
N ALA A 211 2.36 -12.04 -14.23
CA ALA A 211 1.36 -11.80 -15.26
C ALA A 211 -0.10 -11.96 -14.78
N GLN A 212 -0.31 -12.52 -13.58
CA GLN A 212 -1.64 -12.77 -13.01
C GLN A 212 -1.75 -12.10 -11.65
N VAL A 213 -2.79 -11.28 -11.47
CA VAL A 213 -3.12 -10.66 -10.18
C VAL A 213 -3.81 -11.68 -9.29
N HIS A 214 -3.48 -11.63 -8.01
CA HIS A 214 -4.18 -12.43 -7.01
C HIS A 214 -4.55 -11.57 -5.80
N SER A 215 -5.82 -11.60 -5.47
CA SER A 215 -6.36 -11.00 -4.26
C SER A 215 -6.73 -12.11 -3.28
N ARG A 216 -6.03 -12.14 -2.14
CA ARG A 216 -6.08 -13.23 -1.16
C ARG A 216 -6.38 -12.71 0.22
N ALA A 217 -6.86 -13.60 1.07
CA ALA A 217 -7.15 -13.28 2.45
C ALA A 217 -6.69 -14.34 3.45
N ILE A 218 -6.46 -13.90 4.68
CA ILE A 218 -6.55 -14.75 5.88
C ILE A 218 -7.81 -14.32 6.63
N VAL A 219 -8.67 -15.28 6.93
CA VAL A 219 -9.96 -15.06 7.62
C VAL A 219 -9.95 -15.63 9.03
N ASP A 220 -10.75 -15.05 9.92
CA ASP A 220 -11.01 -15.62 11.24
C ASP A 220 -12.06 -16.74 11.19
N ARG A 221 -12.35 -17.33 12.36
CA ARG A 221 -13.34 -18.42 12.49
C ARG A 221 -14.78 -18.04 12.12
N TYR A 222 -15.07 -16.75 11.98
CA TYR A 222 -16.38 -16.22 11.58
C TYR A 222 -16.40 -15.80 10.11
N GLY A 223 -15.30 -15.94 9.39
CA GLY A 223 -15.18 -15.55 7.98
C GLY A 223 -14.83 -14.08 7.78
N ARG A 224 -14.54 -13.31 8.84
CA ARG A 224 -14.08 -11.93 8.70
C ARG A 224 -12.65 -11.92 8.19
N ILE A 225 -12.35 -11.07 7.21
CA ILE A 225 -10.98 -10.88 6.70
C ILE A 225 -10.16 -10.17 7.78
N MET A 226 -9.04 -10.78 8.16
CA MET A 226 -8.02 -10.16 9.02
C MET A 226 -6.89 -9.57 8.18
N VAL A 227 -6.47 -10.29 7.14
CA VAL A 227 -5.40 -9.84 6.24
C VAL A 227 -5.90 -9.90 4.82
N PHE A 228 -5.85 -8.79 4.10
CA PHE A 228 -6.11 -8.70 2.68
C PHE A 228 -4.79 -8.47 1.94
N MET A 229 -4.58 -9.20 0.84
CA MET A 229 -3.31 -9.25 0.11
C MET A 229 -3.60 -8.99 -1.36
N THR A 230 -3.02 -7.93 -1.92
CA THR A 230 -3.05 -7.62 -3.35
C THR A 230 -1.68 -7.92 -3.94
N HIS A 231 -1.56 -9.09 -4.57
CA HIS A 231 -0.29 -9.61 -5.09
C HIS A 231 -0.23 -9.45 -6.61
N ASN A 232 0.97 -9.10 -7.13
CA ASN A 232 1.23 -8.78 -8.54
C ASN A 232 0.47 -7.54 -9.03
N THR A 233 0.30 -6.57 -8.15
CA THR A 233 -0.24 -5.26 -8.43
C THR A 233 0.28 -4.29 -7.38
N ASP A 234 0.36 -3.02 -7.75
CA ASP A 234 0.66 -1.88 -6.90
C ASP A 234 -0.58 -0.99 -6.92
N VAL A 235 -1.54 -1.32 -6.06
CA VAL A 235 -2.81 -0.59 -6.03
C VAL A 235 -2.59 0.84 -5.55
N SER A 236 -1.60 1.09 -4.69
CA SER A 236 -1.28 2.42 -4.17
C SER A 236 -0.66 3.40 -5.15
N ASP A 237 0.17 2.96 -6.09
CA ASP A 237 0.74 3.85 -7.12
C ASP A 237 -0.37 4.51 -7.96
N SER A 238 -1.55 3.88 -8.05
CA SER A 238 -2.73 4.45 -8.68
C SER A 238 -3.17 5.79 -8.09
N TRP A 239 -3.04 6.01 -6.77
CA TRP A 239 -3.37 7.29 -6.15
C TRP A 239 -2.13 8.10 -5.76
N GLU A 240 -0.99 7.46 -5.50
CA GLU A 240 0.29 8.16 -5.32
C GLU A 240 0.66 9.02 -6.54
N ARG A 241 0.42 8.48 -7.74
CA ARG A 241 0.83 9.08 -9.02
C ARG A 241 -0.32 9.72 -9.79
N GLU A 242 -1.48 9.91 -9.15
CA GLU A 242 -2.71 10.36 -9.83
C GLU A 242 -2.55 11.67 -10.61
N GLY A 243 -1.63 12.54 -10.17
CA GLY A 243 -1.38 13.85 -10.76
C GLY A 243 -0.25 13.90 -11.79
N GLU A 244 0.45 12.79 -12.04
CA GLU A 244 1.67 12.80 -12.86
C GLU A 244 1.42 12.65 -14.36
N ASP A 245 0.48 11.79 -14.76
CA ASP A 245 0.16 11.54 -16.16
C ASP A 245 -1.34 11.28 -16.37
N PRO A 246 -2.01 12.02 -17.29
CA PRO A 246 -3.45 11.84 -17.53
C PRO A 246 -3.84 10.47 -18.09
N GLU A 247 -2.97 9.80 -18.88
CA GLU A 247 -3.28 8.48 -19.40
C GLU A 247 -3.21 7.44 -18.27
N TYR A 248 -2.16 7.50 -17.45
CA TYR A 248 -2.01 6.69 -16.25
C TYR A 248 -3.22 6.86 -15.32
N PHE A 249 -3.63 8.10 -15.06
CA PHE A 249 -4.81 8.39 -14.24
C PHE A 249 -6.08 7.71 -14.75
N ASN A 250 -6.40 7.93 -16.03
CA ASN A 250 -7.63 7.40 -16.62
C ASN A 250 -7.62 5.87 -16.69
N ARG A 251 -6.44 5.25 -16.76
CA ARG A 251 -6.29 3.81 -16.93
C ARG A 251 -6.24 3.05 -15.61
N PHE A 252 -5.66 3.64 -14.56
CA PHE A 252 -5.34 2.91 -13.32
C PHE A 252 -5.94 3.57 -12.07
N SER A 253 -5.82 4.90 -11.92
CA SER A 253 -6.26 5.61 -10.70
C SER A 253 -7.74 5.43 -10.40
N VAL A 254 -8.60 5.47 -11.42
CA VAL A 254 -10.06 5.31 -11.23
C VAL A 254 -10.40 3.97 -10.61
N ASP A 255 -9.85 2.87 -11.12
CA ASP A 255 -10.12 1.54 -10.59
C ASP A 255 -9.37 1.27 -9.27
N GLY A 256 -8.16 1.80 -9.12
CA GLY A 256 -7.41 1.73 -7.86
C GLY A 256 -8.14 2.40 -6.70
N TYR A 257 -8.74 3.58 -6.91
CA TYR A 257 -9.61 4.20 -5.90
C TYR A 257 -10.86 3.38 -5.61
N ARG A 258 -11.47 2.74 -6.60
CA ARG A 258 -12.64 1.87 -6.37
C ARG A 258 -12.26 0.70 -5.48
N VAL A 259 -11.09 0.08 -5.69
CA VAL A 259 -10.56 -0.97 -4.82
C VAL A 259 -10.35 -0.44 -3.42
N ALA A 260 -9.61 0.68 -3.28
CA ALA A 260 -9.26 1.21 -1.97
C ALA A 260 -10.50 1.61 -1.16
N VAL A 261 -11.46 2.33 -1.76
CA VAL A 261 -12.70 2.72 -1.08
C VAL A 261 -13.49 1.50 -0.63
N ASN A 262 -13.61 0.48 -1.48
CA ASN A 262 -14.27 -0.76 -1.13
C ASN A 262 -13.58 -1.50 0.03
N VAL A 263 -12.25 -1.66 -0.03
CA VAL A 263 -11.47 -2.31 1.03
C VAL A 263 -11.62 -1.57 2.35
N MET A 264 -11.49 -0.24 2.34
CA MET A 264 -11.62 0.59 3.53
C MET A 264 -13.01 0.47 4.15
N LEU A 265 -14.07 0.62 3.35
CA LEU A 265 -15.43 0.51 3.83
C LEU A 265 -15.74 -0.91 4.33
N TYR A 266 -15.31 -1.95 3.62
CA TYR A 266 -15.49 -3.34 4.03
C TYR A 266 -14.86 -3.58 5.40
N ALA A 267 -13.60 -3.20 5.57
CA ALA A 267 -12.84 -3.38 6.81
C ALA A 267 -13.44 -2.67 8.03
N MET A 268 -14.21 -1.59 7.84
CA MET A 268 -14.88 -0.87 8.93
C MET A 268 -16.33 -1.30 9.18
N THR A 269 -16.92 -2.13 8.32
CA THR A 269 -18.36 -2.44 8.38
C THR A 269 -18.70 -3.92 8.52
N HIS A 270 -17.73 -4.82 8.38
CA HIS A 270 -17.88 -6.28 8.45
C HIS A 270 -16.91 -6.89 9.47
#